data_AF-A0A1N7NDT0-F1
#
_entry.id   AF-A0A1N7NDT0-F1
#
_cell.length_a   1.000
_cell.length_b   1.000
_cell.length_c   1.000
_cell.angle_alpha   90.00
_cell.angle_beta   90.00
_cell.angle_gamma   90.00
#
_symmetry.space_group_name_H-M   'P 1'
#
loop_
_entity.id
_entity.type
_entity.pdbx_description
1 polymer ?
#
loop_
_entity_poly.entity_id
_entity_poly.type
_entity_poly.pdbx_seq_one_letter_code
_entity_poly.pdbx_strand_id
1 'polypeptide(L)'
;MLGQNEAPLPFFFVGKTVTTQRINRFLQTKHVALSEQLGKPDTKSVWYSREHVSKLLDEIDRAGADGLRIYFGTYGEEEVYPGQTCLLMVMTKYDQEKCRRSDITIEDSCDFQARSIDSSKPRDFNVGSPCPPICDGLDE
;
A
#
# COMPACT_ATOMS: atom_id res chain seq x y z
N MET A 1 -18.38 -5.82 -37.09
CA MET A 1 -18.84 -6.15 -35.73
C MET A 1 -17.60 -6.27 -34.84
N LEU A 2 -17.40 -5.34 -33.93
CA LEU A 2 -16.53 -5.50 -32.75
C LEU A 2 -17.34 -4.91 -31.60
N GLY A 3 -18.02 -5.79 -30.86
CA GLY A 3 -18.58 -5.42 -29.57
C GLY A 3 -17.42 -5.30 -28.59
N GLN A 4 -17.05 -4.07 -28.24
CA GLN A 4 -16.32 -3.83 -27.02
C GLN A 4 -17.35 -3.48 -25.96
N ASN A 5 -17.45 -4.32 -24.93
CA ASN A 5 -18.08 -3.97 -23.66
C ASN A 5 -17.27 -2.82 -23.06
N GLU A 6 -17.50 -1.59 -23.51
CA GLU A 6 -16.86 -0.40 -22.98
C GLU A 6 -17.56 -0.03 -21.67
N ALA A 7 -17.22 -0.76 -20.60
CA ALA A 7 -17.53 -0.29 -19.25
C ALA A 7 -16.84 1.07 -19.04
N PRO A 8 -17.54 2.08 -18.50
CA PRO A 8 -16.94 3.38 -18.26
C PRO A 8 -15.75 3.25 -17.30
N LEU A 9 -14.72 4.07 -17.51
CA LEU A 9 -13.59 4.14 -16.59
C LEU A 9 -14.09 4.51 -15.19
N PRO A 10 -13.50 3.94 -14.13
CA PRO A 10 -13.83 4.33 -12.77
C PRO A 10 -13.58 5.83 -12.55
N PHE A 11 -14.44 6.48 -11.76
CA PHE A 11 -14.37 7.94 -11.50
C PHE A 11 -13.06 8.38 -10.81
N PHE A 12 -12.31 7.44 -10.24
CA PHE A 12 -11.03 7.68 -9.57
C PHE A 12 -9.80 7.49 -10.46
N PHE A 13 -9.99 7.25 -11.76
CA PHE A 13 -8.89 7.15 -12.71
C PHE A 13 -8.16 8.50 -12.88
N VAL A 14 -6.83 8.50 -12.77
CA VAL A 14 -5.99 9.70 -12.94
C VAL A 14 -5.23 9.60 -14.26
N GLY A 15 -5.38 10.61 -15.12
CA GLY A 15 -4.73 10.65 -16.43
C GLY A 15 -3.20 10.77 -16.36
N LYS A 16 -2.53 10.26 -17.41
CA LYS A 16 -1.06 10.19 -17.53
C LYS A 16 -0.35 11.50 -17.16
N THR A 17 -0.81 12.63 -17.69
CA THR A 17 -0.16 13.94 -17.45
C THR A 17 -0.11 14.30 -15.97
N VAL A 18 -1.24 14.16 -15.26
CA VAL A 18 -1.32 14.49 -13.83
C VAL A 18 -0.49 13.51 -13.01
N THR A 19 -0.50 12.23 -13.38
CA THR A 19 0.33 11.19 -12.76
C THR A 19 1.83 11.52 -12.88
N THR A 20 2.33 11.77 -14.10
CA THR A 20 3.73 12.13 -14.34
C THR A 20 4.15 13.40 -13.59
N GLN A 21 3.32 14.45 -13.61
CA GLN A 21 3.63 15.69 -12.90
C GLN A 21 3.75 15.49 -11.38
N ARG A 22 2.87 14.67 -10.78
CA ARG A 22 2.90 14.39 -9.34
C ARG A 22 4.11 13.53 -8.96
N ILE A 23 4.43 12.51 -9.75
CA ILE A 23 5.63 11.69 -9.56
C ILE A 23 6.89 12.57 -9.62
N ASN A 24 7.06 13.36 -10.68
CA ASN A 24 8.24 14.23 -10.83
C ASN A 24 8.37 15.22 -9.69
N ARG A 25 7.26 15.84 -9.24
CA ARG A 25 7.30 16.75 -8.09
C ARG A 25 7.78 16.05 -6.82
N PHE A 26 7.31 14.83 -6.56
CA PHE A 26 7.77 14.07 -5.38
C PHE A 26 9.27 13.77 -5.46
N LEU A 27 9.72 13.25 -6.62
CA LEU A 27 11.12 12.92 -6.89
C LEU A 27 12.06 14.13 -6.75
N GLN A 28 11.61 15.33 -7.15
CA GLN A 28 12.40 16.56 -7.10
C GLN A 28 12.30 17.32 -5.76
N THR A 29 11.44 16.89 -4.83
CA THR A 29 11.23 17.60 -3.55
C THR A 29 11.37 16.67 -2.35
N LYS A 30 10.29 15.99 -1.95
CA LYS A 30 10.25 15.16 -0.76
C LYS A 30 11.26 14.03 -0.82
N HIS A 31 11.41 13.36 -1.95
CA HIS A 31 12.36 12.26 -2.09
C HIS A 31 13.80 12.71 -1.83
N VAL A 32 14.21 13.86 -2.37
CA VAL A 32 15.54 14.45 -2.12
C VAL A 32 15.72 14.73 -0.63
N ALA A 33 14.79 15.46 -0.02
CA ALA A 33 14.89 15.83 1.40
C ALA A 33 14.92 14.60 2.34
N LEU A 34 14.09 13.59 2.07
CA LEU A 34 14.06 12.36 2.86
C LEU A 34 15.34 11.55 2.66
N SER A 35 15.84 11.45 1.43
CA SER A 35 17.07 10.73 1.12
C SER A 35 18.31 11.38 1.75
N GLU A 36 18.37 12.71 1.75
CA GLU A 36 19.43 13.47 2.41
C GLU A 36 19.42 13.25 3.92
N GLN A 37 18.25 13.30 4.56
CA GLN A 37 18.09 13.06 5.99
C GLN A 37 18.47 11.63 6.38
N LEU A 38 18.11 10.64 5.54
CA LEU A 38 18.39 9.24 5.76
C LEU A 38 19.86 8.86 5.43
N GLY A 39 20.58 9.70 4.68
CA GLY A 39 21.93 9.42 4.21
C GLY A 39 22.02 8.37 3.10
N LYS A 40 20.87 7.95 2.54
CA LYS A 40 20.74 6.99 1.44
C LYS A 40 19.42 7.23 0.69
N PRO A 41 19.27 6.76 -0.56
CA PRO A 41 18.01 6.90 -1.30
C PRO A 41 16.80 6.35 -0.52
N ASP A 42 15.79 7.17 -0.33
CA ASP A 42 14.52 6.76 0.25
C ASP A 42 13.60 6.11 -0.80
N THR A 43 12.54 5.42 -0.37
CA THR A 43 11.57 4.75 -1.24
C THR A 43 10.77 5.76 -2.07
N LYS A 44 10.82 5.61 -3.41
CA LYS A 44 10.05 6.40 -4.39
C LYS A 44 8.70 5.79 -4.75
N SER A 45 8.58 4.46 -4.67
CA SER A 45 7.35 3.73 -4.96
C SER A 45 7.35 2.37 -4.28
N VAL A 46 6.16 1.83 -4.03
CA VAL A 46 5.98 0.44 -3.56
C VAL A 46 5.12 -0.30 -4.57
N TRP A 47 5.63 -1.41 -5.09
CA TRP A 47 4.92 -2.25 -6.04
C TRP A 47 4.17 -3.38 -5.34
N TYR A 48 2.95 -3.66 -5.81
CA TYR A 48 2.16 -4.80 -5.38
C TYR A 48 1.74 -5.61 -6.58
N SER A 49 1.84 -6.94 -6.47
CA SER A 49 1.33 -7.84 -7.49
C SER A 49 -0.21 -7.80 -7.52
N ARG A 50 -0.80 -8.22 -8.65
CA ARG A 50 -2.25 -8.44 -8.74
C ARG A 50 -2.73 -9.41 -7.66
N GLU A 51 -1.94 -10.43 -7.33
CA GLU A 51 -2.28 -11.41 -6.30
C GLU A 51 -2.35 -10.76 -4.90
N HIS A 52 -1.41 -9.87 -4.57
CA HIS A 52 -1.47 -9.11 -3.31
C HIS A 52 -2.78 -8.31 -3.22
N VAL A 53 -3.13 -7.59 -4.29
CA VAL A 53 -4.38 -6.82 -4.34
C VAL A 53 -5.60 -7.73 -4.21
N SER A 54 -5.62 -8.88 -4.89
CA SER A 54 -6.74 -9.82 -4.81
C SER A 54 -6.94 -10.35 -3.38
N LYS A 55 -5.86 -10.77 -2.72
CA LYS A 55 -5.93 -11.26 -1.33
C LYS A 55 -6.34 -10.15 -0.38
N LEU A 56 -5.94 -8.90 -0.63
CA LEU A 56 -6.34 -7.75 0.19
C LEU A 56 -7.85 -7.52 0.09
N LEU A 57 -8.41 -7.65 -1.11
CA LEU A 57 -9.86 -7.55 -1.33
C LEU A 57 -10.61 -8.69 -0.61
N ASP A 58 -10.09 -9.92 -0.68
CA ASP A 58 -10.67 -11.05 0.06
C ASP A 58 -10.71 -10.78 1.57
N GLU A 59 -9.67 -10.17 2.13
CA GLU A 59 -9.64 -9.80 3.56
C GLU A 59 -10.59 -8.63 3.88
N ILE A 60 -10.69 -7.63 3.00
CA ILE A 60 -11.66 -6.52 3.12
C ILE A 60 -13.08 -7.08 3.21
N ASP A 61 -13.44 -8.01 2.33
CA ASP A 61 -14.76 -8.63 2.30
C ASP A 61 -15.02 -9.46 3.56
N ARG A 62 -14.04 -10.27 3.99
CA ARG A 62 -14.15 -11.08 5.23
C ARG A 62 -14.29 -10.23 6.49
N ALA A 63 -13.57 -9.12 6.56
CA ALA A 63 -13.64 -8.18 7.67
C ALA A 63 -14.93 -7.33 7.65
N GLY A 64 -15.72 -7.40 6.57
CA GLY A 64 -16.86 -6.52 6.35
C GLY A 64 -16.46 -5.04 6.36
N ALA A 65 -15.25 -4.76 5.86
CA ALA A 65 -14.69 -3.44 5.69
C ALA A 65 -15.25 -2.79 4.41
N ASP A 66 -15.22 -1.46 4.33
CA ASP A 66 -15.77 -0.69 3.21
C ASP A 66 -14.74 0.25 2.57
N GLY A 67 -13.47 0.11 2.96
CA GLY A 67 -12.39 0.91 2.42
C GLY A 67 -11.04 0.55 3.01
N LEU A 68 -10.01 1.17 2.43
CA LEU A 68 -8.63 1.02 2.84
C LEU A 68 -8.05 2.38 3.17
N ARG A 69 -7.33 2.48 4.28
CA ARG A 69 -6.46 3.61 4.60
C ARG A 69 -5.02 3.21 4.39
N ILE A 70 -4.27 4.04 3.68
CA ILE A 70 -2.85 3.83 3.45
C ILE A 70 -2.09 4.88 4.26
N TYR A 71 -1.29 4.42 5.21
CA TYR A 71 -0.38 5.25 5.98
C TYR A 71 1.01 5.20 5.36
N PHE A 72 1.72 6.32 5.45
CA PHE A 72 3.17 6.36 5.24
C PHE A 72 3.84 6.10 6.59
N GLY A 73 4.69 5.08 6.65
CA GLY A 73 5.49 4.73 7.80
C GLY A 73 6.97 4.74 7.48
N THR A 74 7.77 4.27 8.42
CA THR A 74 9.21 4.11 8.28
C THR A 74 9.59 2.76 8.85
N TYR A 75 10.38 1.98 8.12
CA TYR A 75 10.91 0.71 8.64
C TYR A 75 11.84 0.96 9.84
N GLY A 76 11.75 0.09 10.83
CA GLY A 76 12.62 0.08 12.01
C GLY A 76 14.07 -0.27 11.68
N GLU A 77 14.96 0.02 12.63
CA GLU A 77 16.41 -0.15 12.46
C GLU A 77 16.84 -1.61 12.21
N GLU A 78 16.07 -2.58 12.74
CA GLU A 78 16.37 -4.02 12.64
C GLU A 78 15.63 -4.71 11.47
N GLU A 79 14.90 -3.96 10.65
CA GLU A 79 14.12 -4.50 9.53
C GLU A 79 14.92 -4.55 8.23
N VAL A 80 14.34 -5.12 7.17
CA VAL A 80 15.03 -5.37 5.89
C VAL A 80 15.46 -4.07 5.18
N TYR A 81 14.72 -2.97 5.39
CA TYR A 81 14.98 -1.68 4.74
C TYR A 81 15.04 -0.51 5.75
N PRO A 82 16.01 -0.50 6.69
CA PRO A 82 15.99 0.40 7.84
C PRO A 82 15.83 1.87 7.48
N GLY A 83 14.91 2.57 8.13
CA GLY A 83 14.70 4.00 7.97
C GLY A 83 14.08 4.44 6.64
N GLN A 84 13.81 3.53 5.70
CA GLN A 84 13.11 3.86 4.46
C GLN A 84 11.59 3.99 4.69
N THR A 85 10.97 4.85 3.89
CA THR A 85 9.52 5.02 3.85
C THR A 85 8.82 3.73 3.44
N CYS A 86 7.82 3.30 4.22
CA CYS A 86 6.98 2.14 3.93
C CYS A 86 5.51 2.52 3.83
N LEU A 87 4.69 1.62 3.27
CA LEU A 87 3.23 1.77 3.25
C LEU A 87 2.60 0.76 4.21
N LEU A 88 1.68 1.24 5.03
CA LEU A 88 0.86 0.38 5.89
C LEU A 88 -0.59 0.50 5.42
N MET A 89 -1.17 -0.63 5.02
CA MET A 89 -2.54 -0.70 4.55
C MET A 89 -3.43 -1.21 5.70
N VAL A 90 -4.44 -0.43 6.03
CA VAL A 90 -5.34 -0.69 7.15
C VAL A 90 -6.77 -0.69 6.63
N MET A 91 -7.48 -1.79 6.86
CA MET A 91 -8.89 -1.90 6.48
C MET A 91 -9.72 -0.96 7.36
N THR A 92 -10.75 -0.35 6.78
CA THR A 92 -11.61 0.60 7.49
C THR A 92 -13.07 0.26 7.30
N LYS A 93 -13.89 0.66 8.26
CA LYS A 93 -15.34 0.60 8.17
C LYS A 93 -15.95 1.92 8.62
N TYR A 94 -16.96 2.40 7.92
CA TYR A 94 -17.73 3.55 8.38
C TYR A 94 -18.61 3.17 9.57
N ASP A 95 -18.33 3.80 10.71
CA ASP A 95 -19.16 3.73 11.91
C ASP A 95 -20.21 4.85 11.82
N GLN A 96 -21.47 4.46 11.58
CA GLN A 96 -22.58 5.41 11.44
C GLN A 96 -22.88 6.16 12.74
N GLU A 97 -22.72 5.49 13.89
CA GLU A 97 -23.03 6.08 15.20
C GLU A 97 -21.99 7.15 15.56
N LYS A 98 -20.72 6.90 15.25
CA LYS A 98 -19.63 7.85 15.48
C LYS A 98 -19.36 8.79 14.31
N CYS A 99 -20.11 8.66 13.21
CA CYS A 99 -19.94 9.41 11.97
C CYS A 99 -18.47 9.50 11.49
N ARG A 100 -17.72 8.39 11.60
CA ARG A 100 -16.29 8.34 11.26
C ARG A 100 -15.89 6.97 10.73
N ARG A 101 -14.79 6.90 9.99
CA ARG A 101 -14.16 5.62 9.61
C ARG A 101 -13.27 5.11 10.74
N SER A 102 -13.54 3.93 11.26
CA SER A 102 -12.68 3.22 12.20
C SER A 102 -11.78 2.23 11.48
N ASP A 103 -10.59 2.03 12.05
CA ASP A 103 -9.65 1.01 11.58
C ASP A 103 -10.07 -0.36 12.10
N ILE A 104 -9.85 -1.36 11.26
CA ILE A 104 -10.04 -2.77 11.60
C ILE A 104 -8.66 -3.39 11.69
N THR A 105 -8.33 -3.92 12.86
CA THR A 105 -7.13 -4.71 13.08
C THR A 105 -7.47 -6.18 12.86
N ILE A 106 -6.73 -6.86 11.97
CA ILE A 106 -6.97 -8.29 11.70
C ILE A 106 -6.72 -9.14 12.95
N GLU A 107 -5.84 -8.69 13.84
CA GLU A 107 -5.53 -9.37 15.12
C GLU A 107 -6.73 -9.46 16.07
N ASP A 108 -7.71 -8.56 15.91
CA ASP A 108 -8.95 -8.56 16.72
C ASP A 108 -9.97 -9.61 16.22
N SER A 109 -9.70 -10.30 15.10
CA SER A 109 -10.61 -11.33 14.57
C SER A 109 -10.55 -12.63 15.38
N CYS A 110 -11.71 -13.26 15.61
CA CYS A 110 -11.80 -14.48 16.41
C CYS A 110 -11.06 -15.68 15.79
N ASP A 111 -10.80 -15.64 14.49
CA ASP A 111 -10.09 -16.66 13.73
C ASP A 111 -8.61 -16.32 13.50
N PHE A 112 -8.12 -15.16 14.00
CA PHE A 112 -6.75 -14.69 13.76
C PHE A 112 -5.71 -15.78 14.07
N GLN A 113 -5.77 -16.38 15.26
CA GLN A 113 -4.82 -17.43 15.67
C GLN A 113 -4.86 -18.66 14.76
N ALA A 114 -6.05 -19.07 14.29
CA ALA A 114 -6.21 -20.20 13.39
C ALA A 114 -5.75 -19.90 11.96
N ARG A 115 -5.70 -18.63 11.57
CA ARG A 115 -5.19 -18.19 10.26
C ARG A 115 -3.72 -17.76 10.31
N SER A 116 -3.16 -17.54 11.50
CA SER A 116 -1.78 -17.07 11.77
C SER A 116 -0.70 -18.18 11.75
N ILE A 117 -1.04 -19.42 11.37
CA ILE A 117 -0.24 -20.65 11.59
C ILE A 117 1.03 -20.79 10.71
N ASP A 118 1.89 -19.79 10.64
CA ASP A 118 3.23 -19.89 10.05
C ASP A 118 4.08 -18.85 10.75
N SER A 119 4.65 -19.27 11.87
CA SER A 119 5.56 -18.49 12.70
C SER A 119 6.92 -18.25 12.05
N SER A 120 7.18 -18.83 10.87
CA SER A 120 8.50 -18.75 10.21
C SER A 120 8.63 -17.59 9.21
N LYS A 121 7.55 -16.84 8.97
CA LYS A 121 7.54 -15.64 8.12
C LYS A 121 6.92 -14.49 8.90
N PRO A 122 7.56 -13.31 8.99
CA PRO A 122 6.88 -12.10 9.42
C PRO A 122 5.67 -11.90 8.49
N ARG A 123 4.46 -12.01 9.03
CA ARG A 123 3.20 -12.04 8.28
C ARG A 123 2.66 -10.63 8.07
N ASP A 124 3.53 -9.72 7.68
CA ASP A 124 3.13 -8.38 7.29
C ASP A 124 2.57 -8.45 5.87
N PHE A 125 1.26 -8.65 5.78
CA PHE A 125 0.52 -8.69 4.52
C PHE A 125 0.68 -7.41 3.67
N ASN A 126 1.22 -6.35 4.29
CA ASN A 126 1.46 -5.04 3.69
C ASN A 126 2.82 -4.90 2.98
N VAL A 127 3.65 -5.95 2.94
CA VAL A 127 4.99 -5.89 2.32
C VAL A 127 4.87 -5.96 0.80
N GLY A 128 4.74 -4.79 0.17
CA GLY A 128 5.02 -4.63 -1.24
C GLY A 128 6.53 -4.51 -1.49
N SER A 129 6.95 -4.45 -2.76
CA SER A 129 8.35 -4.28 -3.13
C SER A 129 8.70 -2.78 -3.18
N PRO A 130 9.49 -2.24 -2.23
CA PRO A 130 9.91 -0.84 -2.28
C PRO A 130 11.02 -0.64 -3.31
N CYS A 131 10.93 0.46 -4.05
CA CYS A 131 11.93 0.91 -4.99
C CYS A 131 12.39 2.31 -4.59
N PRO A 132 13.70 2.56 -4.39
CA PRO A 132 14.72 1.57 -4.06
C PRO A 132 14.40 0.80 -2.75
N PRO A 133 15.01 -0.38 -2.52
CA PRO A 133 16.12 -0.96 -3.28
C PRO A 133 15.73 -1.90 -4.44
N ILE A 134 14.45 -2.30 -4.57
CA ILE A 134 14.01 -3.22 -5.63
C ILE A 134 13.25 -2.44 -6.69
N CYS A 135 13.92 -2.12 -7.79
CA CYS A 135 13.35 -1.36 -8.91
C CYS A 135 13.23 -2.24 -10.14
N ASP A 136 12.10 -2.94 -10.27
CA ASP A 136 11.80 -3.78 -11.45
C ASP A 136 11.49 -2.89 -12.66
N GLY A 137 12.53 -2.42 -13.36
CA GLY A 137 12.42 -1.75 -14.66
C GLY A 137 12.00 -0.27 -14.64
N LEU A 138 12.13 0.43 -13.50
CA LEU A 138 11.92 1.88 -13.39
C LEU A 138 13.23 2.69 -13.38
N ASP A 139 14.30 2.12 -13.94
CA ASP A 139 15.63 2.70 -14.04
C ASP A 139 16.03 3.05 -15.49
N GLU A 140 15.06 3.47 -16.31
CA GLU A 140 15.31 4.21 -17.57
C GLU A 140 14.54 5.54 -17.59
#